data_AF-A0A084BBV2-F1
#
_entry.id   AF-A0A084BBV2-F1
#
_cell.length_a   1.000
_cell.length_b   1.000
_cell.length_c   1.000
_cell.angle_alpha   90.00
_cell.angle_beta   90.00
_cell.angle_gamma   90.00
#
_symmetry.space_group_name_H-M   'P 1'
#
loop_
_entity.id
_entity.type
_entity.pdbx_description
1 polymer ?
#
loop_
_entity_poly.entity_id
_entity_poly.type
_entity_poly.pdbx_seq_one_letter_code
_entity_poly.pdbx_strand_id
1 'polypeptide(L)'
;MKANTILSAAALCTVAVAQVAVYGQCGGNGYQGETACASGSSCVVSNEWYSQCLPGATGGTTPAPPVEEEDEEEVEEPIEQPCGEEVEEVEEEVEQPCGEEEEYEEPVEEEPVEEEPVEEEPVEEEPVEEEPVEEEPVEEEPEESTPPTTSPGTPTTGGTVSSVIPAAAGTVETNEPIYITGEFDGGMKLYDRDTAICAGQNEGGEADTIFVLEDGATLSNVIIGPNQGEGIYCLGQCTLNNVWFEDVCEDAISFKGNAATSFINGGGAFHADDKIIQFNGEGTIHVSDFYAEDYGKVARSCGNCDGGSTGRHFIMENVHAVNGGELCGVNANFGDSCTITGNSCQAEGKSCTIWEGTSGGGEPTKLSSEPDGQTCIAESLRDTC
;
A
#
# COMPACT_ATOMS: atom_id res chain seq x y z
N MET A 1 -22.64 -10.31 81.38
CA MET A 1 -21.66 -10.33 80.27
C MET A 1 -22.43 -10.08 78.98
N LYS A 2 -22.37 -8.86 78.43
CA LYS A 2 -22.96 -8.52 77.13
C LYS A 2 -21.78 -8.42 76.16
N ALA A 3 -21.72 -9.32 75.19
CA ALA A 3 -20.68 -9.34 74.17
C ALA A 3 -21.03 -8.33 73.07
N ASN A 4 -20.15 -7.36 72.85
CA ASN A 4 -20.22 -6.45 71.71
C ASN A 4 -19.51 -7.11 70.53
N THR A 5 -20.28 -7.42 69.49
CA THR A 5 -19.74 -7.88 68.20
C THR A 5 -19.28 -6.66 67.41
N ILE A 6 -17.97 -6.54 67.20
CA ILE A 6 -17.35 -5.53 66.34
C ILE A 6 -17.39 -6.06 64.90
N LEU A 7 -18.18 -5.42 64.03
CA LEU A 7 -18.21 -5.68 62.60
C LEU A 7 -17.01 -4.95 61.97
N SER A 8 -15.99 -5.70 61.53
CA SER A 8 -14.88 -5.15 60.75
C SER A 8 -15.29 -5.07 59.27
N ALA A 9 -15.37 -3.86 58.73
CA ALA A 9 -15.54 -3.63 57.29
C ALA A 9 -14.18 -3.75 56.61
N ALA A 10 -13.97 -4.82 55.84
CA ALA A 10 -12.82 -4.94 54.95
C ALA A 10 -13.09 -4.10 53.70
N ALA A 11 -12.30 -3.04 53.50
CA ALA A 11 -12.31 -2.25 52.28
C ALA A 11 -11.56 -3.02 51.18
N LEU A 12 -12.30 -3.49 50.16
CA LEU A 12 -11.74 -4.04 48.93
C LEU A 12 -11.25 -2.87 48.07
N CYS A 13 -9.93 -2.71 47.98
CA CYS A 13 -9.29 -1.77 47.05
C CYS A 13 -9.20 -2.47 45.70
N THR A 14 -10.03 -2.08 44.73
CA THR A 14 -9.92 -2.54 43.35
C THR A 14 -8.78 -1.80 42.67
N VAL A 15 -7.69 -2.49 42.36
CA VAL A 15 -6.62 -1.96 41.51
C VAL A 15 -7.09 -2.11 40.07
N ALA A 16 -7.33 -1.00 39.38
CA ALA A 16 -7.55 -1.01 37.94
C ALA A 16 -6.19 -1.19 37.26
N VAL A 17 -5.98 -2.34 36.61
CA VAL A 17 -4.81 -2.56 35.75
C VAL A 17 -5.16 -1.96 34.39
N ALA A 18 -4.35 -1.01 33.90
CA ALA A 18 -4.55 -0.46 32.56
C ALA A 18 -4.17 -1.54 31.55
N GLN A 19 -5.14 -1.97 30.73
CA GLN A 19 -4.87 -2.93 29.66
C GLN A 19 -4.46 -2.17 28.39
N VAL A 20 -3.50 -2.70 27.66
CA VAL A 20 -3.12 -2.22 26.33
C VAL A 20 -4.27 -2.49 25.38
N ALA A 21 -4.70 -1.47 24.62
CA ALA A 21 -5.72 -1.64 23.60
C ALA A 21 -5.29 -2.67 22.54
N VAL A 22 -6.25 -3.29 21.86
CA VAL A 22 -5.94 -4.15 20.70
C VAL A 22 -5.12 -3.32 19.70
N TYR A 23 -4.05 -3.92 19.16
CA TYR A 23 -3.00 -3.32 18.34
C TYR A 23 -2.04 -2.34 19.05
N GLY A 24 -2.15 -2.17 20.36
CA GLY A 24 -1.15 -1.42 21.14
C GLY A 24 0.13 -2.23 21.37
N GLN A 25 1.25 -1.52 21.56
CA GLN A 25 2.52 -2.14 21.96
C GLN A 25 2.39 -2.71 23.37
N CYS A 26 2.84 -3.95 23.56
CA CYS A 26 2.75 -4.67 24.83
C CYS A 26 4.08 -5.30 25.25
N GLY A 27 5.16 -5.04 24.51
CA GLY A 27 6.50 -5.55 24.78
C GLY A 27 7.52 -5.07 23.76
N GLY A 28 8.76 -5.53 23.94
CA GLY A 28 9.93 -5.13 23.16
C GLY A 28 11.06 -4.62 24.04
N ASN A 29 12.30 -4.74 23.56
CA ASN A 29 13.47 -4.25 24.28
C ASN A 29 13.38 -2.74 24.54
N GLY A 30 13.55 -2.33 25.81
CA GLY A 30 13.38 -0.95 26.27
C GLY A 30 11.94 -0.49 26.54
N TYR A 31 10.91 -1.31 26.29
CA TYR A 31 9.52 -0.95 26.56
C TYR A 31 9.18 -0.99 28.07
N GLN A 32 8.67 0.13 28.61
CA GLN A 32 8.33 0.30 30.03
C GLN A 32 6.81 0.44 30.28
N GLY A 33 5.98 0.27 29.25
CA GLY A 33 4.53 0.42 29.36
C GLY A 33 3.82 -0.85 29.82
N GLU A 34 2.49 -0.81 29.76
CA GLU A 34 1.63 -1.95 30.13
C GLU A 34 1.88 -3.13 29.18
N THR A 35 1.90 -4.36 29.71
CA THR A 35 2.15 -5.58 28.93
C THR A 35 0.91 -6.48 28.81
N ALA A 36 -0.13 -6.17 29.59
CA ALA A 36 -1.38 -6.91 29.60
C ALA A 36 -2.33 -6.38 28.52
N CYS A 37 -2.61 -7.20 27.50
CA CYS A 37 -3.55 -6.85 26.44
C CYS A 37 -5.01 -6.84 26.91
N ALA A 38 -5.83 -6.05 26.23
CA ALA A 38 -7.28 -6.03 26.42
C ALA A 38 -7.88 -7.42 26.19
N SER A 39 -8.97 -7.72 26.92
CA SER A 39 -9.63 -9.03 26.86
C SER A 39 -9.97 -9.42 25.41
N GLY A 40 -9.56 -10.63 24.99
CA GLY A 40 -9.74 -11.12 23.61
C GLY A 40 -8.53 -10.93 22.69
N SER A 41 -7.45 -10.31 23.20
CA SER A 41 -6.16 -10.17 22.50
C SER A 41 -5.01 -10.68 23.36
N SER A 42 -3.90 -11.03 22.72
CA SER A 42 -2.67 -11.49 23.38
C SER A 42 -1.45 -10.76 22.83
N CYS A 43 -0.43 -10.59 23.65
CA CYS A 43 0.80 -9.93 23.24
C CYS A 43 1.61 -10.86 22.35
N VAL A 44 1.74 -10.51 21.07
CA VAL A 44 2.50 -11.28 20.08
C VAL A 44 3.80 -10.55 19.78
N VAL A 45 4.93 -11.26 19.91
CA VAL A 45 6.25 -10.72 19.58
C VAL A 45 6.35 -10.55 18.07
N SER A 46 6.62 -9.33 17.61
CA SER A 46 6.88 -9.05 16.19
C SER A 46 8.38 -9.08 15.91
N ASN A 47 9.18 -8.47 16.79
CA ASN A 47 10.64 -8.54 16.78
C ASN A 47 11.20 -8.26 18.18
N GLU A 48 12.53 -8.21 18.31
CA GLU A 48 13.20 -8.01 19.61
C GLU A 48 12.86 -6.67 20.28
N TRP A 49 12.52 -5.63 19.51
CA TRP A 49 12.21 -4.28 19.99
C TRP A 49 10.71 -4.00 20.09
N TYR A 50 9.85 -4.90 19.59
CA TYR A 50 8.42 -4.64 19.47
C TYR A 50 7.55 -5.91 19.58
N SER A 51 6.58 -5.87 20.50
CA SER A 51 5.48 -6.82 20.62
C SER A 51 4.15 -6.08 20.62
N GLN A 52 3.12 -6.64 19.99
CA GLN A 52 1.82 -5.99 19.80
C GLN A 52 0.66 -6.87 20.27
N CYS A 53 -0.38 -6.26 20.84
CA CYS A 53 -1.61 -6.95 21.20
C CYS A 53 -2.41 -7.31 19.95
N LEU A 54 -2.46 -8.59 19.56
CA LEU A 54 -3.22 -9.05 18.41
C LEU A 54 -4.46 -9.85 18.84
N PRO A 55 -5.62 -9.69 18.17
CA PRO A 55 -6.82 -10.46 18.44
C PRO A 55 -6.65 -11.93 18.01
N GLY A 56 -7.33 -12.86 18.69
CA GLY A 56 -7.42 -14.27 18.25
C GLY A 56 -6.28 -15.21 18.64
N ALA A 57 -5.21 -14.72 19.26
CA ALA A 57 -4.17 -15.57 19.83
C ALA A 57 -4.69 -16.25 21.11
N THR A 58 -5.26 -17.46 21.00
CA THR A 58 -5.64 -18.26 22.16
C THR A 58 -4.40 -18.56 23.00
N GLY A 59 -4.41 -18.06 24.25
CA GLY A 59 -3.27 -18.02 25.15
C GLY A 59 -2.41 -19.30 25.18
N GLY A 60 -1.20 -19.18 24.65
CA GLY A 60 -0.06 -20.00 25.04
C GLY A 60 0.72 -19.25 26.12
N THR A 61 0.44 -19.55 27.39
CA THR A 61 1.37 -19.19 28.47
C THR A 61 2.61 -20.06 28.32
N THR A 62 3.60 -19.59 27.56
CA THR A 62 4.98 -20.07 27.66
C THR A 62 5.70 -19.13 28.62
N PRO A 63 6.21 -19.59 29.78
CA PRO A 63 6.96 -18.72 30.66
C PRO A 63 8.24 -18.28 29.95
N ALA A 64 8.53 -16.98 30.04
CA ALA A 64 9.76 -16.39 29.52
C ALA A 64 10.99 -17.14 30.09
N PRO A 65 12.02 -17.40 29.26
CA PRO A 65 13.29 -17.90 29.77
C PRO A 65 13.94 -16.84 30.67
N PRO A 66 14.71 -17.24 31.70
CA PRO A 66 15.40 -16.28 32.56
C PRO A 66 16.46 -15.56 31.73
N VAL A 67 16.50 -14.24 31.89
CA VAL A 67 17.60 -13.39 31.43
C VAL A 67 18.84 -13.82 32.21
N GLU A 68 19.79 -14.45 31.53
CA GLU A 68 21.15 -14.58 32.05
C GLU A 68 21.94 -13.36 31.58
N GLU A 69 22.46 -12.62 32.56
CA GLU A 69 23.37 -11.52 32.34
C GLU A 69 24.73 -12.10 31.94
N GLU A 70 25.23 -11.72 30.77
CA GLU A 70 26.59 -12.07 30.38
C GLU A 70 27.56 -11.05 30.98
N ASP A 71 28.35 -11.55 31.94
CA ASP A 71 29.49 -10.90 32.56
C ASP A 71 30.49 -10.44 31.51
N GLU A 72 30.85 -9.16 31.58
CA GLU A 72 31.99 -8.56 30.89
C GLU A 72 33.29 -9.16 31.46
N GLU A 73 33.97 -10.02 30.71
CA GLU A 73 35.34 -10.43 31.05
C GLU A 73 36.35 -9.60 30.26
N GLU A 74 36.90 -8.58 30.95
CA GLU A 74 38.07 -7.83 30.52
C GLU A 74 39.29 -8.76 30.42
N VAL A 75 39.93 -8.79 29.24
CA VAL A 75 41.26 -9.37 29.04
C VAL A 75 42.23 -8.24 28.74
N GLU A 76 43.00 -7.84 29.76
CA GLU A 76 44.17 -6.97 29.62
C GLU A 76 45.37 -7.73 29.03
N GLU A 77 45.92 -7.18 27.92
CA GLU A 77 47.35 -6.89 27.62
C GLU A 77 48.41 -8.03 27.64
N PRO A 78 49.65 -7.85 27.11
CA PRO A 78 50.20 -6.82 26.19
C PRO A 78 50.98 -7.46 24.99
N ILE A 79 51.33 -6.69 23.94
CA ILE A 79 52.65 -6.82 23.27
C ILE A 79 52.99 -5.62 22.35
N GLU A 80 54.04 -4.93 22.78
CA GLU A 80 55.08 -4.15 22.10
C GLU A 80 54.95 -3.74 20.61
N GLN A 81 55.13 -2.43 20.39
CA GLN A 81 55.63 -1.85 19.14
C GLN A 81 57.06 -2.33 18.83
N PRO A 82 57.41 -2.38 17.53
CA PRO A 82 58.48 -1.48 17.12
C PRO A 82 58.15 -0.67 15.86
N CYS A 83 58.79 0.49 15.78
CA CYS A 83 58.87 1.40 14.65
C CYS A 83 60.21 1.22 13.90
N GLY A 84 60.21 1.47 12.58
CA GLY A 84 61.37 1.45 11.65
C GLY A 84 61.55 0.09 10.96
N GLU A 85 61.87 -0.07 9.68
CA GLU A 85 62.52 0.79 8.69
C GLU A 85 62.32 0.16 7.28
N GLU A 86 62.31 1.01 6.26
CA GLU A 86 62.57 0.82 4.81
C GLU A 86 61.90 -0.33 4.03
N VAL A 87 61.03 0.03 3.07
CA VAL A 87 60.75 -0.78 1.89
C VAL A 87 61.19 0.00 0.64
N GLU A 88 62.17 -0.59 -0.05
CA GLU A 88 62.69 -0.16 -1.34
C GLU A 88 61.58 -0.06 -2.40
N GLU A 89 61.73 0.96 -3.24
CA GLU A 89 60.99 1.16 -4.47
C GLU A 89 61.23 -0.01 -5.43
N VAL A 90 60.14 -0.59 -5.94
CA VAL A 90 60.18 -1.42 -7.15
C VAL A 90 59.20 -0.80 -8.13
N GLU A 91 59.75 -0.07 -9.08
CA GLU A 91 59.04 0.44 -10.26
C GLU A 91 58.60 -0.76 -11.10
N GLU A 92 57.29 -0.99 -11.20
CA GLU A 92 56.71 -1.77 -12.30
C GLU A 92 56.25 -0.80 -13.39
N GLU A 93 56.94 -0.84 -14.52
CA GLU A 93 56.55 -0.18 -15.75
C GLU A 93 55.30 -0.86 -16.33
N VAL A 94 54.19 -0.11 -16.38
CA VAL A 94 53.02 -0.49 -17.18
C VAL A 94 53.00 0.41 -18.42
N GLU A 95 53.41 -0.15 -19.55
CA GLU A 95 53.28 0.48 -20.87
C GLU A 95 51.78 0.73 -21.17
N GLN A 96 51.40 2.00 -21.27
CA GLN A 96 50.14 2.43 -21.87
C GLN A 96 50.27 2.50 -23.40
N PRO A 97 49.26 2.04 -24.17
CA PRO A 97 49.21 2.29 -25.60
C PRO A 97 48.87 3.75 -25.88
N CYS A 98 49.51 4.29 -26.92
CA CYS A 98 49.39 5.64 -27.44
C CYS A 98 47.97 5.90 -27.98
N GLY A 99 47.27 6.85 -27.38
CA GLY A 99 46.05 7.45 -27.93
C GLY A 99 46.39 8.50 -28.99
N GLU A 100 45.65 8.48 -30.09
CA GLU A 100 45.75 9.41 -31.21
C GLU A 100 45.32 10.82 -30.79
N GLU A 101 46.01 11.83 -31.34
CA GLU A 101 45.73 13.25 -31.17
C GLU A 101 44.51 13.63 -32.01
N GLU A 102 43.40 13.98 -31.37
CA GLU A 102 42.28 14.67 -32.01
C GLU A 102 42.31 16.14 -31.56
N GLU A 103 42.56 17.01 -32.54
CA GLU A 103 42.58 18.47 -32.44
C GLU A 103 41.14 18.96 -32.21
N TYR A 104 40.87 19.50 -31.02
CA TYR A 104 39.59 20.15 -30.74
C TYR A 104 39.69 21.64 -31.12
N GLU A 105 38.91 22.06 -32.11
CA GLU A 105 38.64 23.48 -32.36
C GLU A 105 37.62 24.00 -31.33
N GLU A 106 37.88 25.19 -30.78
CA GLU A 106 36.95 25.87 -29.87
C GLU A 106 35.67 26.30 -30.61
N PRO A 107 34.46 26.06 -30.05
CA PRO A 107 33.24 26.56 -30.64
C PRO A 107 33.11 28.07 -30.43
N VAL A 108 32.75 28.79 -31.50
CA VAL A 108 32.39 30.21 -31.46
C VAL A 108 31.00 30.35 -30.84
N GLU A 109 30.89 31.11 -29.75
CA GLU A 109 29.62 31.46 -29.12
C GLU A 109 28.83 32.42 -30.04
N GLU A 110 27.62 32.00 -30.43
CA GLU A 110 26.62 32.90 -31.01
C GLU A 110 25.60 33.25 -29.94
N GLU A 111 25.48 34.55 -29.65
CA GLU A 111 24.50 35.14 -28.74
C GLU A 111 23.07 34.96 -29.32
N PRO A 112 22.08 34.53 -28.53
CA PRO A 112 20.70 34.41 -29.01
C PRO A 112 20.09 35.80 -29.22
N VAL A 113 19.43 35.98 -30.37
CA VAL A 113 18.61 37.16 -30.67
C VAL A 113 17.27 37.00 -29.94
N GLU A 114 16.99 37.90 -29.01
CA GLU A 114 15.68 37.98 -28.35
C GLU A 114 14.64 38.54 -29.34
N GLU A 115 13.60 37.75 -29.63
CA GLU A 115 12.39 38.25 -30.26
C GLU A 115 11.33 38.51 -29.18
N GLU A 116 10.84 39.75 -29.11
CA GLU A 116 9.77 40.12 -28.19
C GLU A 116 8.42 39.53 -28.65
N PRO A 117 7.58 39.02 -27.74
CA PRO A 117 6.27 38.51 -28.08
C PRO A 117 5.33 39.66 -28.51
N VAL A 118 4.64 39.45 -29.62
CA VAL A 118 3.54 40.32 -30.07
C VAL A 118 2.32 39.98 -29.21
N GLU A 119 1.87 40.95 -28.41
CA GLU A 119 0.61 40.85 -27.67
C GLU A 119 -0.58 40.97 -28.64
N GLU A 120 -1.40 39.93 -28.72
CA GLU A 120 -2.74 40.03 -29.31
C GLU A 120 -3.76 40.19 -28.18
N GLU A 121 -4.51 41.29 -28.22
CA GLU A 121 -5.57 41.56 -27.25
C GLU A 121 -6.79 40.66 -27.52
N PRO A 122 -7.39 40.05 -26.48
CA PRO A 122 -8.61 39.27 -26.65
C PRO A 122 -9.80 40.18 -26.96
N VAL A 123 -10.58 39.79 -27.97
CA VAL A 123 -11.86 40.41 -28.29
C VAL A 123 -12.89 39.92 -27.26
N GLU A 124 -13.41 40.84 -26.43
CA GLU A 124 -14.51 40.55 -25.52
C GLU A 124 -15.81 40.39 -26.31
N GLU A 125 -16.42 39.20 -26.25
CA GLU A 125 -17.82 39.00 -26.61
C GLU A 125 -18.66 39.03 -25.33
N GLU A 126 -19.65 39.93 -25.29
CA GLU A 126 -20.55 40.04 -24.14
C GLU A 126 -21.55 38.87 -24.10
N PRO A 127 -21.79 38.26 -22.93
CA PRO A 127 -22.79 37.22 -22.78
C PRO A 127 -24.20 37.79 -22.87
N VAL A 128 -25.06 37.14 -23.66
CA VAL A 128 -26.50 37.42 -23.71
C VAL A 128 -27.14 36.81 -22.45
N GLU A 129 -27.69 37.66 -21.59
CA GLU A 129 -28.47 37.22 -20.43
C GLU A 129 -29.83 36.65 -20.89
N GLU A 130 -30.06 35.36 -20.62
CA GLU A 130 -31.40 34.79 -20.60
C GLU A 130 -31.88 34.65 -19.16
N GLU A 131 -33.06 35.19 -18.86
CA GLU A 131 -33.64 35.16 -17.51
C GLU A 131 -34.14 33.74 -17.16
N PRO A 132 -33.88 33.25 -15.93
CA PRO A 132 -34.38 31.97 -15.49
C PRO A 132 -35.89 32.06 -15.19
N VAL A 133 -36.65 31.09 -15.72
CA VAL A 133 -38.05 30.86 -15.35
C VAL A 133 -38.08 30.15 -14.01
N GLU A 134 -38.65 30.80 -12.99
CA GLU A 134 -38.87 30.18 -11.68
C GLU A 134 -40.02 29.15 -11.76
N GLU A 135 -39.72 27.89 -11.51
CA GLU A 135 -40.72 26.88 -11.13
C GLU A 135 -40.59 26.59 -9.64
N GLU A 136 -41.73 26.64 -8.93
CA GLU A 136 -41.80 26.43 -7.49
C GLU A 136 -41.61 24.95 -7.12
N PRO A 137 -40.87 24.64 -6.04
CA PRO A 137 -40.67 23.26 -5.61
C PRO A 137 -41.90 22.72 -4.88
N VAL A 138 -42.29 21.49 -5.22
CA VAL A 138 -43.25 20.70 -4.44
C VAL A 138 -42.51 20.09 -3.25
N GLU A 139 -42.90 20.48 -2.04
CA GLU A 139 -42.43 19.89 -0.78
C GLU A 139 -43.01 18.47 -0.63
N GLU A 140 -42.15 17.45 -0.68
CA GLU A 140 -42.45 16.13 -0.09
C GLU A 140 -41.64 15.94 1.19
N GLU A 141 -42.34 15.54 2.26
CA GLU A 141 -41.76 15.30 3.59
C GLU A 141 -40.80 14.10 3.58
N PRO A 142 -39.64 14.18 4.26
CA PRO A 142 -38.74 13.03 4.38
C PRO A 142 -39.25 12.08 5.48
N GLU A 143 -39.43 10.81 5.13
CA GLU A 143 -39.60 9.75 6.14
C GLU A 143 -38.25 9.47 6.83
N GLU A 144 -38.28 9.61 8.15
CA GLU A 144 -37.18 9.37 9.07
C GLU A 144 -36.87 7.86 9.13
N SER A 145 -35.89 7.40 8.34
CA SER A 145 -35.29 6.08 8.51
C SER A 145 -33.92 6.20 9.17
N THR A 146 -33.83 5.67 10.38
CA THR A 146 -32.59 5.61 11.16
C THR A 146 -31.54 4.74 10.44
N PRO A 147 -30.27 5.16 10.33
CA PRO A 147 -29.23 4.32 9.77
C PRO A 147 -28.95 3.13 10.70
N PRO A 148 -28.81 1.90 10.19
CA PRO A 148 -28.25 0.83 11.00
C PRO A 148 -26.80 1.17 11.32
N THR A 149 -26.49 1.31 12.60
CA THR A 149 -25.12 1.27 13.11
C THR A 149 -24.54 -0.11 12.82
N THR A 150 -23.87 -0.26 11.68
CA THR A 150 -22.95 -1.39 11.45
C THR A 150 -21.61 -1.02 12.05
N SER A 151 -21.37 -1.59 13.24
CA SER A 151 -20.04 -1.67 13.84
C SER A 151 -19.07 -2.34 12.84
N PRO A 152 -17.78 -1.94 12.79
CA PRO A 152 -16.79 -2.63 11.95
C PRO A 152 -16.79 -4.11 12.30
N GLY A 153 -17.22 -4.93 11.34
CA GLY A 153 -17.31 -6.37 11.49
C GLY A 153 -15.93 -6.95 11.72
N THR A 154 -15.82 -7.82 12.71
CA THR A 154 -14.68 -8.72 12.89
C THR A 154 -14.41 -9.47 11.57
N PRO A 155 -13.16 -9.56 11.07
CA PRO A 155 -12.85 -10.33 9.87
C PRO A 155 -13.20 -11.79 10.17
N THR A 156 -14.16 -12.31 9.43
CA THR A 156 -14.56 -13.70 9.51
C THR A 156 -13.55 -14.50 8.71
N THR A 157 -12.63 -15.17 9.40
CA THR A 157 -11.69 -16.12 8.81
C THR A 157 -12.48 -17.23 8.11
N GLY A 158 -12.51 -17.21 6.77
CA GLY A 158 -13.19 -18.21 5.94
C GLY A 158 -14.28 -17.69 4.99
N GLY A 159 -14.26 -16.41 4.63
CA GLY A 159 -15.06 -15.90 3.51
C GLY A 159 -14.64 -16.53 2.19
N THR A 160 -15.59 -17.01 1.39
CA THR A 160 -15.32 -17.43 0.02
C THR A 160 -15.10 -16.18 -0.81
N VAL A 161 -13.91 -16.03 -1.41
CA VAL A 161 -13.63 -14.97 -2.38
C VAL A 161 -14.62 -15.09 -3.52
N SER A 162 -15.40 -14.04 -3.78
CA SER A 162 -16.35 -14.02 -4.89
C SER A 162 -15.60 -13.85 -6.20
N SER A 163 -15.90 -14.68 -7.19
CA SER A 163 -15.41 -14.51 -8.57
C SER A 163 -16.45 -13.84 -9.49
N VAL A 164 -17.52 -13.29 -8.91
CA VAL A 164 -18.66 -12.77 -9.65
C VAL A 164 -18.87 -11.32 -9.29
N ILE A 165 -18.82 -10.45 -10.30
CA ILE A 165 -19.22 -9.04 -10.17
C ILE A 165 -20.70 -9.01 -9.76
N PRO A 166 -21.05 -8.36 -8.64
CA PRO A 166 -22.43 -8.26 -8.22
C PRO A 166 -23.27 -7.50 -9.26
N ALA A 167 -24.57 -7.76 -9.30
CA ALA A 167 -25.46 -7.00 -10.18
C ALA A 167 -25.47 -5.52 -9.79
N ALA A 168 -25.25 -4.64 -10.78
CA ALA A 168 -25.29 -3.20 -10.55
C ALA A 168 -26.70 -2.73 -10.14
N ALA A 169 -26.76 -1.87 -9.12
CA ALA A 169 -27.98 -1.25 -8.61
C ALA A 169 -28.44 -0.01 -9.42
N GLY A 170 -27.75 0.28 -10.52
CA GLY A 170 -27.93 1.45 -11.37
C GLY A 170 -26.61 1.87 -12.00
N THR A 171 -26.64 2.89 -12.84
CA THR A 171 -25.45 3.44 -13.51
C THR A 171 -25.30 4.93 -13.18
N VAL A 172 -24.06 5.37 -13.01
CA VAL A 172 -23.64 6.76 -12.87
C VAL A 172 -22.57 7.00 -13.94
N GLU A 173 -22.85 7.90 -14.87
CA GLU A 173 -21.91 8.31 -15.90
C GLU A 173 -21.28 9.65 -15.51
N THR A 174 -19.99 9.82 -15.76
CA THR A 174 -19.26 11.07 -15.48
C THR A 174 -18.22 11.36 -16.55
N ASN A 175 -18.02 12.64 -16.87
CA ASN A 175 -16.94 13.10 -17.75
C ASN A 175 -15.71 13.58 -16.97
N GLU A 176 -15.80 13.73 -15.64
CA GLU A 176 -14.73 14.16 -14.74
C GLU A 176 -14.55 13.18 -13.57
N PRO A 177 -13.36 13.13 -12.94
CA PRO A 177 -13.16 12.31 -11.75
C PRO A 177 -14.07 12.69 -10.59
N ILE A 178 -14.47 11.69 -9.80
CA ILE A 178 -15.23 11.88 -8.57
C ILE A 178 -14.26 11.93 -7.38
N TYR A 179 -14.15 13.09 -6.76
CA TYR A 179 -13.25 13.33 -5.62
C TYR A 179 -13.90 12.94 -4.28
N ILE A 180 -13.23 12.09 -3.50
CA ILE A 180 -13.70 11.58 -2.21
C ILE A 180 -12.75 12.04 -1.09
N THR A 181 -13.28 12.81 -0.13
CA THR A 181 -12.53 13.35 1.03
C THR A 181 -12.81 12.61 2.34
N GLY A 182 -13.78 11.69 2.34
CA GLY A 182 -14.24 10.97 3.52
C GLY A 182 -14.78 9.60 3.13
N GLU A 183 -15.94 9.22 3.64
CA GLU A 183 -16.58 7.96 3.26
C GLU A 183 -17.56 8.17 2.10
N PHE A 184 -17.48 7.31 1.09
CA PHE A 184 -18.44 7.25 0.00
C PHE A 184 -18.87 5.80 -0.25
N ASP A 185 -20.18 5.56 -0.13
CA ASP A 185 -20.80 4.30 -0.51
C ASP A 185 -21.48 4.48 -1.87
N GLY A 186 -20.97 3.79 -2.88
CA GLY A 186 -21.47 3.84 -4.25
C GLY A 186 -22.79 3.10 -4.46
N GLY A 187 -23.28 2.38 -3.46
CA GLY A 187 -24.57 1.67 -3.50
C GLY A 187 -24.61 0.48 -4.45
N MET A 188 -23.46 -0.12 -4.76
CA MET A 188 -23.25 -1.12 -5.81
C MET A 188 -23.72 -0.65 -7.20
N LYS A 189 -23.59 0.64 -7.50
CA LYS A 189 -23.83 1.16 -8.86
C LYS A 189 -22.60 0.96 -9.74
N LEU A 190 -22.84 0.89 -11.04
CA LEU A 190 -21.82 1.00 -12.08
C LEU A 190 -21.46 2.49 -12.25
N TYR A 191 -20.18 2.81 -12.10
CA TYR A 191 -19.60 4.12 -12.36
C TYR A 191 -18.73 4.00 -13.60
N ASP A 192 -19.00 4.84 -14.60
CA ASP A 192 -18.28 4.77 -15.87
C ASP A 192 -18.15 6.14 -16.52
N ARG A 193 -17.31 6.24 -17.55
CA ARG A 193 -17.23 7.47 -18.35
C ARG A 193 -18.38 7.56 -19.34
N ASP A 194 -18.94 8.75 -19.51
CA ASP A 194 -19.97 9.01 -20.54
C ASP A 194 -19.40 8.88 -21.97
N THR A 195 -18.10 9.11 -22.11
CA THR A 195 -17.31 8.92 -23.31
C THR A 195 -16.09 8.06 -22.99
N ALA A 196 -15.88 6.98 -23.73
CA ALA A 196 -14.70 6.14 -23.58
C ALA A 196 -13.40 6.92 -23.81
N ILE A 197 -12.56 6.97 -22.79
CA ILE A 197 -11.23 7.62 -22.83
C ILE A 197 -10.08 6.62 -22.74
N CYS A 198 -10.39 5.31 -22.62
CA CYS A 198 -9.37 4.27 -22.56
C CYS A 198 -8.40 4.34 -23.74
N ALA A 199 -7.11 4.47 -23.44
CA ALA A 199 -6.02 4.53 -24.40
C ALA A 199 -5.10 3.29 -24.34
N GLY A 200 -5.55 2.23 -23.67
CA GLY A 200 -4.74 1.03 -23.41
C GLY A 200 -3.61 1.34 -22.42
N GLN A 201 -2.39 0.91 -22.75
CA GLN A 201 -1.20 1.05 -21.90
C GLN A 201 -0.48 2.40 -22.06
N ASN A 202 -1.19 3.41 -22.56
CA ASN A 202 -0.68 4.77 -22.62
C ASN A 202 -0.91 5.44 -21.25
N GLU A 203 0.17 5.94 -20.64
CA GLU A 203 0.12 6.55 -19.32
C GLU A 203 -0.90 7.68 -19.24
N GLY A 204 -1.94 7.46 -18.44
CA GLY A 204 -2.97 8.41 -18.10
C GLY A 204 -2.58 9.34 -16.95
N GLY A 205 -3.50 10.24 -16.63
CA GLY A 205 -3.37 11.13 -15.48
C GLY A 205 -4.58 11.06 -14.55
N GLU A 206 -4.53 11.85 -13.48
CA GLU A 206 -5.62 11.96 -12.51
C GLU A 206 -6.97 12.31 -13.18
N ALA A 207 -6.94 13.16 -14.23
CA ALA A 207 -8.12 13.54 -14.98
C ALA A 207 -8.83 12.36 -15.68
N ASP A 208 -8.11 11.26 -15.93
CA ASP A 208 -8.61 10.06 -16.60
C ASP A 208 -9.21 9.04 -15.61
N THR A 209 -9.08 9.28 -14.30
CA THR A 209 -9.59 8.41 -13.23
C THR A 209 -11.11 8.46 -13.05
N ILE A 210 -11.75 7.37 -12.62
CA ILE A 210 -13.15 7.44 -12.17
C ILE A 210 -13.24 8.06 -10.77
N PHE A 211 -12.36 7.64 -9.85
CA PHE A 211 -12.33 8.14 -8.48
C PHE A 211 -10.94 8.61 -8.06
N VAL A 212 -10.91 9.73 -7.34
CA VAL A 212 -9.71 10.23 -6.65
C VAL A 212 -10.02 10.28 -5.16
N LEU A 213 -9.26 9.54 -4.36
CA LEU A 213 -9.41 9.46 -2.91
C LEU A 213 -8.30 10.29 -2.25
N GLU A 214 -8.69 11.25 -1.44
CA GLU A 214 -7.80 11.99 -0.55
C GLU A 214 -7.29 11.10 0.60
N ASP A 215 -6.29 11.60 1.33
CA ASP A 215 -5.76 10.92 2.50
C ASP A 215 -6.84 10.64 3.56
N GLY A 216 -6.98 9.37 3.96
CA GLY A 216 -7.96 8.86 4.90
C GLY A 216 -9.33 8.50 4.29
N ALA A 217 -9.54 8.69 2.99
CA ALA A 217 -10.83 8.44 2.35
C ALA A 217 -11.16 6.95 2.21
N THR A 218 -12.45 6.64 2.19
CA THR A 218 -12.99 5.28 2.03
C THR A 218 -14.00 5.23 0.90
N LEU A 219 -13.80 4.31 -0.04
CA LEU A 219 -14.73 4.00 -1.12
C LEU A 219 -15.34 2.62 -0.89
N SER A 220 -16.66 2.51 -0.93
CA SER A 220 -17.35 1.24 -0.70
C SER A 220 -18.38 0.95 -1.80
N ASN A 221 -18.56 -0.33 -2.13
CA ASN A 221 -19.67 -0.83 -2.94
C ASN A 221 -19.79 -0.13 -4.31
N VAL A 222 -18.76 -0.29 -5.14
CA VAL A 222 -18.67 0.35 -6.46
C VAL A 222 -18.35 -0.71 -7.50
N ILE A 223 -18.93 -0.57 -8.69
CA ILE A 223 -18.50 -1.27 -9.90
C ILE A 223 -17.98 -0.20 -10.86
N ILE A 224 -16.80 -0.39 -11.42
CA ILE A 224 -16.18 0.50 -12.40
C ILE A 224 -16.26 -0.14 -13.76
N GLY A 225 -16.82 0.61 -14.71
CA GLY A 225 -17.02 0.19 -16.10
C GLY A 225 -15.77 0.34 -16.97
N PRO A 226 -15.85 -0.12 -18.22
CA PRO A 226 -14.72 -0.23 -19.14
C PRO A 226 -14.30 1.08 -19.81
N ASN A 227 -15.08 2.17 -19.71
CA ASN A 227 -14.83 3.41 -20.45
C ASN A 227 -13.83 4.35 -19.76
N GLN A 228 -13.35 3.95 -18.58
CA GLN A 228 -12.29 4.60 -17.83
C GLN A 228 -10.92 4.57 -18.55
N GLY A 229 -10.11 5.61 -18.37
CA GLY A 229 -8.70 5.61 -18.78
C GLY A 229 -7.81 5.13 -17.65
N GLU A 230 -8.08 5.66 -16.46
CA GLU A 230 -7.52 5.21 -15.18
C GLU A 230 -8.66 4.81 -14.24
N GLY A 231 -8.43 3.85 -13.35
CA GLY A 231 -9.45 3.41 -12.39
C GLY A 231 -9.58 4.36 -11.19
N ILE A 232 -8.79 4.08 -10.16
CA ILE A 232 -8.83 4.80 -8.88
C ILE A 232 -7.44 5.33 -8.53
N TYR A 233 -7.36 6.60 -8.12
CA TYR A 233 -6.16 7.14 -7.47
C TYR A 233 -6.37 7.28 -5.97
N CYS A 234 -5.38 6.81 -5.19
CA CYS A 234 -5.29 7.09 -3.76
C CYS A 234 -4.11 8.04 -3.50
N LEU A 235 -4.42 9.26 -3.05
CA LEU A 235 -3.45 10.34 -2.83
C LEU A 235 -2.77 10.29 -1.44
N GLY A 236 -3.18 9.35 -0.59
CA GLY A 236 -2.62 9.07 0.73
C GLY A 236 -3.07 7.68 1.21
N GLN A 237 -3.37 7.56 2.51
CA GLN A 237 -4.07 6.38 3.02
C GLN A 237 -5.46 6.30 2.38
N CYS A 238 -5.85 5.13 1.88
CA CYS A 238 -7.22 4.93 1.42
C CYS A 238 -7.72 3.53 1.78
N THR A 239 -9.04 3.39 1.87
CA THR A 239 -9.71 2.11 2.09
C THR A 239 -10.71 1.85 0.97
N LEU A 240 -10.55 0.74 0.27
CA LEU A 240 -11.46 0.28 -0.78
C LEU A 240 -12.20 -0.95 -0.27
N ASN A 241 -13.52 -0.88 -0.14
CA ASN A 241 -14.35 -2.00 0.31
C ASN A 241 -15.28 -2.45 -0.80
N ASN A 242 -15.18 -3.72 -1.22
CA ASN A 242 -16.09 -4.32 -2.20
C ASN A 242 -16.19 -3.48 -3.49
N VAL A 243 -15.03 -3.20 -4.09
CA VAL A 243 -14.88 -2.44 -5.34
C VAL A 243 -14.55 -3.38 -6.49
N TRP A 244 -15.28 -3.27 -7.59
CA TRP A 244 -15.20 -4.16 -8.74
C TRP A 244 -14.79 -3.40 -10.00
N PHE A 245 -13.97 -4.00 -10.86
CA PHE A 245 -13.59 -3.45 -12.16
C PHE A 245 -13.99 -4.43 -13.26
N GLU A 246 -14.89 -4.03 -14.16
CA GLU A 246 -15.37 -4.89 -15.25
C GLU A 246 -14.30 -5.14 -16.32
N ASP A 247 -13.52 -4.11 -16.64
CA ASP A 247 -12.44 -4.15 -17.62
C ASP A 247 -11.43 -3.05 -17.26
N VAL A 248 -10.16 -3.41 -17.13
CA VAL A 248 -9.11 -2.49 -16.68
C VAL A 248 -8.34 -1.99 -17.90
N CYS A 249 -8.41 -0.68 -18.16
CA CYS A 249 -7.71 -0.05 -19.28
C CYS A 249 -6.19 -0.02 -19.11
N GLU A 250 -5.69 0.82 -18.19
CA GLU A 250 -4.27 0.88 -17.84
C GLU A 250 -4.05 0.20 -16.48
N ASP A 251 -4.36 0.92 -15.39
CA ASP A 251 -4.30 0.44 -14.01
C ASP A 251 -5.68 0.54 -13.35
N ALA A 252 -6.04 -0.46 -12.53
CA ALA A 252 -7.30 -0.40 -11.79
C ALA A 252 -7.18 0.54 -10.57
N ILE A 253 -6.06 0.44 -9.85
CA ILE A 253 -5.84 1.16 -8.60
C ILE A 253 -4.39 1.64 -8.55
N SER A 254 -4.21 2.95 -8.38
CA SER A 254 -2.91 3.61 -8.32
C SER A 254 -2.74 4.29 -6.96
N PHE A 255 -1.83 3.78 -6.13
CA PHE A 255 -1.45 4.39 -4.85
C PHE A 255 -0.33 5.40 -5.08
N LYS A 256 -0.69 6.68 -5.14
CA LYS A 256 0.22 7.79 -5.45
C LYS A 256 0.85 8.40 -4.19
N GLY A 257 0.13 8.40 -3.07
CA GLY A 257 0.58 8.98 -1.80
C GLY A 257 1.29 8.00 -0.86
N ASN A 258 2.04 8.55 0.09
CA ASN A 258 2.68 7.78 1.16
C ASN A 258 1.68 7.56 2.31
N ALA A 259 1.63 6.33 2.84
CA ALA A 259 0.73 5.98 3.94
C ALA A 259 1.30 4.82 4.74
N ALA A 260 1.08 4.78 6.06
CA ALA A 260 1.51 3.63 6.86
C ALA A 260 0.90 2.32 6.33
N THR A 261 -0.42 2.31 6.11
CA THR A 261 -1.12 1.19 5.47
C THR A 261 -2.38 1.69 4.79
N SER A 262 -2.64 1.21 3.57
CA SER A 262 -3.92 1.31 2.86
C SER A 262 -4.54 -0.07 2.68
N PHE A 263 -5.85 -0.11 2.45
CA PHE A 263 -6.62 -1.36 2.52
C PHE A 263 -7.46 -1.57 1.26
N ILE A 264 -7.43 -2.79 0.74
CA ILE A 264 -8.36 -3.30 -0.27
C ILE A 264 -9.05 -4.52 0.35
N ASN A 265 -10.35 -4.41 0.57
CA ASN A 265 -11.15 -5.38 1.32
C ASN A 265 -12.27 -5.92 0.43
N GLY A 266 -12.05 -7.11 -0.12
CA GLY A 266 -12.97 -7.73 -1.08
C GLY A 266 -12.96 -7.02 -2.45
N GLY A 267 -13.93 -7.39 -3.28
CA GLY A 267 -14.00 -6.90 -4.65
C GLY A 267 -13.20 -7.75 -5.64
N GLY A 268 -12.98 -7.21 -6.83
CA GLY A 268 -12.18 -7.89 -7.84
C GLY A 268 -11.98 -7.09 -9.11
N ALA A 269 -11.03 -7.50 -9.92
CA ALA A 269 -10.72 -6.87 -11.20
C ALA A 269 -10.53 -7.91 -12.31
N PHE A 270 -10.95 -7.52 -13.50
CA PHE A 270 -10.94 -8.34 -14.71
C PHE A 270 -10.21 -7.61 -15.83
N HIS A 271 -9.55 -8.37 -16.71
CA HIS A 271 -9.00 -7.88 -17.98
C HIS A 271 -7.94 -6.77 -17.86
N ALA A 272 -7.05 -6.86 -16.88
CA ALA A 272 -5.96 -5.89 -16.69
C ALA A 272 -4.70 -6.31 -17.47
N ASP A 273 -4.49 -5.77 -18.67
CA ASP A 273 -3.40 -6.17 -19.57
C ASP A 273 -2.01 -6.19 -18.91
N ASP A 274 -1.68 -5.22 -18.05
CA ASP A 274 -0.41 -5.16 -17.31
C ASP A 274 -0.56 -5.33 -15.80
N LYS A 275 -1.28 -4.43 -15.11
CA LYS A 275 -1.34 -4.45 -13.64
C LYS A 275 -2.68 -3.96 -13.11
N ILE A 276 -3.12 -4.59 -12.02
CA ILE A 276 -4.33 -4.16 -11.31
C ILE A 276 -3.95 -3.05 -10.32
N ILE A 277 -2.94 -3.28 -9.48
CA ILE A 277 -2.51 -2.36 -8.43
C ILE A 277 -1.11 -1.83 -8.74
N GLN A 278 -1.00 -0.52 -8.96
CA GLN A 278 0.25 0.20 -9.08
C GLN A 278 0.55 0.92 -7.76
N PHE A 279 1.77 0.74 -7.23
CA PHE A 279 2.20 1.39 -5.99
C PHE A 279 3.38 2.33 -6.25
N ASN A 280 3.10 3.63 -6.29
CA ASN A 280 4.09 4.69 -6.51
C ASN A 280 4.53 5.34 -5.18
N GLY A 281 3.61 5.50 -4.24
CA GLY A 281 3.89 5.97 -2.89
C GLY A 281 4.66 4.96 -2.03
N GLU A 282 4.77 5.21 -0.73
CA GLU A 282 5.51 4.37 0.22
C GLU A 282 4.62 3.84 1.34
N GLY A 283 5.04 2.71 1.93
CA GLY A 283 4.38 2.05 3.05
C GLY A 283 3.75 0.71 2.68
N THR A 284 2.55 0.41 3.18
CA THR A 284 1.93 -0.92 3.03
C THR A 284 0.57 -0.87 2.32
N ILE A 285 0.31 -1.82 1.43
CA ILE A 285 -1.04 -2.11 0.92
C ILE A 285 -1.42 -3.50 1.40
N HIS A 286 -2.52 -3.58 2.16
CA HIS A 286 -3.11 -4.85 2.57
C HIS A 286 -4.29 -5.16 1.66
N VAL A 287 -4.14 -6.21 0.85
CA VAL A 287 -5.16 -6.72 -0.06
C VAL A 287 -5.74 -7.98 0.56
N SER A 288 -7.03 -7.94 0.85
CA SER A 288 -7.76 -9.04 1.49
C SER A 288 -9.00 -9.43 0.69
N ASP A 289 -9.29 -10.73 0.64
CA ASP A 289 -10.52 -11.30 0.04
C ASP A 289 -10.79 -10.89 -1.43
N PHE A 290 -9.74 -10.60 -2.19
CA PHE A 290 -9.81 -10.02 -3.54
C PHE A 290 -9.74 -11.07 -4.66
N TYR A 291 -10.50 -10.86 -5.73
CA TYR A 291 -10.47 -11.70 -6.94
C TYR A 291 -9.79 -11.00 -8.13
N ALA A 292 -8.93 -11.73 -8.85
CA ALA A 292 -8.31 -11.24 -10.07
C ALA A 292 -8.43 -12.28 -11.20
N GLU A 293 -8.86 -11.87 -12.38
CA GLU A 293 -8.94 -12.73 -13.57
C GLU A 293 -8.45 -12.01 -14.81
N ASP A 294 -7.73 -12.73 -15.67
CA ASP A 294 -7.19 -12.23 -16.94
C ASP A 294 -6.37 -10.94 -16.76
N TYR A 295 -5.18 -11.08 -16.18
CA TYR A 295 -4.39 -9.92 -15.78
C TYR A 295 -2.87 -10.13 -15.96
N GLY A 296 -2.08 -9.06 -16.05
CA GLY A 296 -0.62 -9.16 -16.07
C GLY A 296 -0.03 -9.42 -14.67
N LYS A 297 -0.27 -8.51 -13.71
CA LYS A 297 0.17 -8.58 -12.29
C LYS A 297 -0.93 -8.09 -11.37
N VAL A 298 -1.16 -8.74 -10.23
CA VAL A 298 -2.14 -8.21 -9.27
C VAL A 298 -1.61 -6.92 -8.65
N ALA A 299 -0.35 -6.91 -8.19
CA ALA A 299 0.26 -5.72 -7.63
C ALA A 299 1.70 -5.52 -8.07
N ARG A 300 2.11 -4.27 -8.29
CA ARG A 300 3.49 -3.92 -8.63
C ARG A 300 3.94 -2.68 -7.87
N SER A 301 5.02 -2.82 -7.10
CA SER A 301 5.80 -1.69 -6.62
C SER A 301 6.46 -1.01 -7.82
N CYS A 302 6.37 0.31 -7.94
CA CYS A 302 6.99 1.00 -9.06
C CYS A 302 8.50 0.73 -9.12
N GLY A 303 8.97 0.16 -10.23
CA GLY A 303 10.36 -0.26 -10.35
C GLY A 303 11.31 0.82 -10.81
N ASN A 304 10.81 1.86 -11.47
CA ASN A 304 11.59 2.89 -12.16
C ASN A 304 11.07 4.30 -11.90
N CYS A 305 10.20 4.48 -10.91
CA CYS A 305 9.73 5.79 -10.49
C CYS A 305 10.91 6.65 -10.03
N ASP A 306 10.84 7.93 -10.36
CA ASP A 306 11.85 8.90 -9.98
C ASP A 306 12.03 8.95 -8.46
N GLY A 307 13.30 9.01 -8.03
CA GLY A 307 13.65 9.01 -6.61
C GLY A 307 13.67 7.63 -5.95
N GLY A 308 13.26 6.56 -6.65
CA GLY A 308 13.25 5.19 -6.11
C GLY A 308 12.17 4.99 -5.04
N SER A 309 12.47 4.19 -4.02
CA SER A 309 11.62 4.02 -2.83
C SER A 309 12.46 3.66 -1.61
N THR A 310 11.92 3.94 -0.43
CA THR A 310 12.45 3.49 0.87
C THR A 310 11.66 2.32 1.48
N GLY A 311 10.64 1.81 0.77
CA GLY A 311 9.91 0.61 1.12
C GLY A 311 8.44 0.64 0.67
N ARG A 312 8.09 -0.31 -0.20
CA ARG A 312 6.71 -0.62 -0.60
C ARG A 312 6.38 -2.07 -0.26
N HIS A 313 5.36 -2.27 0.56
CA HIS A 313 5.02 -3.57 1.12
C HIS A 313 3.63 -4.01 0.69
N PHE A 314 3.49 -5.26 0.28
CA PHE A 314 2.21 -5.89 -0.02
C PHE A 314 1.91 -7.00 0.97
N ILE A 315 0.70 -6.98 1.53
CA ILE A 315 0.16 -8.12 2.28
C ILE A 315 -1.02 -8.66 1.48
N MET A 316 -0.86 -9.87 0.93
CA MET A 316 -1.86 -10.55 0.11
C MET A 316 -2.51 -11.66 0.93
N GLU A 317 -3.72 -11.41 1.43
CA GLU A 317 -4.45 -12.33 2.30
C GLU A 317 -5.73 -12.83 1.61
N ASN A 318 -5.85 -14.14 1.42
CA ASN A 318 -7.01 -14.73 0.75
C ASN A 318 -7.28 -14.12 -0.64
N VAL A 319 -6.23 -13.88 -1.44
CA VAL A 319 -6.33 -13.36 -2.81
C VAL A 319 -6.42 -14.54 -3.77
N HIS A 320 -7.47 -14.57 -4.60
CA HIS A 320 -7.67 -15.60 -5.61
C HIS A 320 -7.42 -15.03 -6.99
N ALA A 321 -6.39 -15.52 -7.67
CA ALA A 321 -5.99 -14.98 -8.94
C ALA A 321 -5.92 -16.07 -10.02
N VAL A 322 -6.56 -15.82 -11.16
CA VAL A 322 -6.78 -16.79 -12.24
C VAL A 322 -6.34 -16.18 -13.58
N ASN A 323 -5.76 -16.99 -14.46
CA ASN A 323 -5.36 -16.57 -15.82
C ASN A 323 -4.46 -15.33 -15.90
N GLY A 324 -3.60 -15.10 -14.91
CA GLY A 324 -2.67 -13.95 -14.94
C GLY A 324 -1.24 -14.29 -14.55
N GLY A 325 -0.43 -13.26 -14.28
CA GLY A 325 0.94 -13.40 -13.77
C GLY A 325 1.03 -13.40 -12.24
N GLU A 326 2.08 -12.80 -11.69
CA GLU A 326 2.34 -12.80 -10.25
C GLU A 326 1.28 -12.06 -9.40
N LEU A 327 1.15 -12.43 -8.13
CA LEU A 327 0.35 -11.67 -7.16
C LEU A 327 1.02 -10.34 -6.79
N CYS A 328 2.36 -10.31 -6.72
CA CYS A 328 3.07 -9.10 -6.33
C CYS A 328 4.48 -9.03 -6.92
N GLY A 329 4.87 -7.86 -7.44
CA GLY A 329 6.22 -7.54 -7.89
C GLY A 329 6.89 -6.50 -6.97
N VAL A 330 8.01 -6.85 -6.36
CA VAL A 330 8.70 -6.04 -5.33
C VAL A 330 10.18 -5.80 -5.65
N ASN A 331 10.72 -4.63 -5.30
CA ASN A 331 12.11 -4.26 -5.55
C ASN A 331 12.97 -4.49 -4.30
N ALA A 332 13.81 -5.53 -4.29
CA ALA A 332 14.60 -5.93 -3.11
C ALA A 332 15.58 -4.84 -2.64
N ASN A 333 16.20 -4.12 -3.58
CA ASN A 333 17.16 -3.06 -3.29
C ASN A 333 16.53 -1.82 -2.64
N PHE A 334 15.21 -1.66 -2.72
CA PHE A 334 14.46 -0.59 -2.06
C PHE A 334 13.85 -1.03 -0.71
N GLY A 335 14.10 -2.27 -0.29
CA GLY A 335 13.53 -2.79 0.96
C GLY A 335 12.06 -3.19 0.85
N ASP A 336 11.50 -3.26 -0.37
CA ASP A 336 10.14 -3.71 -0.60
C ASP A 336 9.93 -5.15 -0.09
N SER A 337 8.69 -5.49 0.24
CA SER A 337 8.35 -6.87 0.59
C SER A 337 6.95 -7.27 0.14
N CYS A 338 6.77 -8.59 -0.03
CA CYS A 338 5.46 -9.17 -0.28
C CYS A 338 5.25 -10.39 0.62
N THR A 339 4.14 -10.39 1.35
CA THR A 339 3.70 -11.52 2.18
C THR A 339 2.39 -12.06 1.65
N ILE A 340 2.37 -13.34 1.29
CA ILE A 340 1.22 -14.07 0.77
C ILE A 340 0.76 -15.09 1.82
N THR A 341 -0.45 -14.92 2.33
CA THR A 341 -1.00 -15.70 3.44
C THR A 341 -2.48 -16.05 3.23
N GLY A 342 -3.09 -16.67 4.23
CA GLY A 342 -4.49 -17.11 4.21
C GLY A 342 -4.71 -18.25 3.22
N ASN A 343 -5.83 -18.21 2.50
CA ASN A 343 -6.19 -19.22 1.50
C ASN A 343 -5.93 -18.73 0.06
N SER A 344 -4.94 -17.84 -0.11
CA SER A 344 -4.57 -17.28 -1.41
C SER A 344 -4.21 -18.38 -2.42
N CYS A 345 -4.51 -18.13 -3.70
CA CYS A 345 -4.22 -19.07 -4.77
C CYS A 345 -3.82 -18.36 -6.06
N GLN A 346 -2.90 -18.98 -6.79
CA GLN A 346 -2.43 -18.60 -8.12
C GLN A 346 -1.64 -19.80 -8.68
N ALA A 347 -1.64 -20.00 -9.99
CA ALA A 347 -0.90 -21.08 -10.63
C ALA A 347 0.58 -21.15 -10.22
N GLU A 348 1.12 -22.37 -10.23
CA GLU A 348 2.50 -22.68 -9.84
C GLU A 348 3.51 -21.74 -10.51
N GLY A 349 4.48 -21.25 -9.72
CA GLY A 349 5.54 -20.35 -10.18
C GLY A 349 5.11 -18.90 -10.43
N LYS A 350 3.92 -18.50 -9.97
CA LYS A 350 3.38 -17.13 -10.12
C LYS A 350 2.98 -16.51 -8.77
N SER A 351 3.73 -16.80 -7.72
CA SER A 351 3.53 -16.21 -6.39
C SER A 351 3.87 -14.72 -6.40
N CYS A 352 5.15 -14.41 -6.53
CA CYS A 352 5.73 -13.08 -6.45
C CYS A 352 6.96 -13.01 -7.33
N THR A 353 7.29 -11.82 -7.80
CA THR A 353 8.55 -11.59 -8.54
C THR A 353 9.37 -10.53 -7.80
N ILE A 354 10.65 -10.85 -7.60
CA ILE A 354 11.64 -9.98 -6.97
C ILE A 354 12.46 -9.30 -8.07
N TRP A 355 12.61 -7.99 -7.94
CA TRP A 355 13.28 -7.12 -8.89
C TRP A 355 14.40 -6.31 -8.21
N GLU A 356 15.31 -5.81 -9.03
CA GLU A 356 16.19 -4.69 -8.70
C GLU A 356 15.63 -3.46 -9.40
N GLY A 357 15.09 -2.51 -8.62
CA GLY A 357 14.53 -1.26 -9.10
C GLY A 357 15.60 -0.21 -9.42
N THR A 358 15.23 0.82 -10.19
CA THR A 358 16.12 1.83 -10.73
C THR A 358 15.88 3.23 -10.16
N SER A 359 17.01 3.92 -10.00
CA SER A 359 17.28 5.26 -9.46
C SER A 359 17.00 6.51 -10.28
N GLY A 360 16.16 6.50 -11.31
CA GLY A 360 16.08 7.63 -12.27
C GLY A 360 15.94 7.18 -13.71
N GLY A 361 14.94 6.34 -13.96
CA GLY A 361 14.67 5.74 -15.25
C GLY A 361 15.45 4.45 -15.54
N GLY A 362 15.10 3.81 -16.66
CA GLY A 362 15.61 2.51 -17.06
C GLY A 362 14.80 1.35 -16.48
N GLU A 363 14.82 0.22 -17.19
CA GLU A 363 14.02 -0.95 -16.84
C GLU A 363 14.55 -1.67 -15.59
N PRO A 364 13.67 -2.04 -14.63
CA PRO A 364 14.04 -2.88 -13.50
C PRO A 364 14.57 -4.24 -13.94
N THR A 365 15.55 -4.78 -13.22
CA THR A 365 16.10 -6.11 -13.52
C THR A 365 15.39 -7.18 -12.71
N LYS A 366 14.87 -8.23 -13.36
CA LYS A 366 14.27 -9.37 -12.65
C LYS A 366 15.35 -10.17 -11.94
N LEU A 367 15.19 -10.40 -10.64
CA LEU A 367 16.11 -11.20 -9.82
C LEU A 367 15.58 -12.62 -9.59
N SER A 368 14.30 -12.76 -9.26
CA SER A 368 13.67 -14.05 -8.95
C SER A 368 12.18 -14.01 -9.28
N SER A 369 11.60 -15.16 -9.63
CA SER A 369 10.14 -15.38 -9.66
C SER A 369 9.67 -16.37 -8.59
N GLU A 370 10.55 -16.67 -7.63
CA GLU A 370 10.30 -17.59 -6.53
C GLU A 370 10.42 -16.87 -5.17
N PRO A 371 9.62 -17.26 -4.16
CA PRO A 371 9.75 -16.75 -2.80
C PRO A 371 11.13 -17.06 -2.21
N ASP A 372 11.74 -16.08 -1.56
CA ASP A 372 13.05 -16.20 -0.89
C ASP A 372 12.93 -16.31 0.64
N GLY A 373 11.72 -16.16 1.17
CA GLY A 373 11.45 -16.19 2.61
C GLY A 373 11.80 -14.89 3.34
N GLN A 374 12.17 -13.83 2.62
CA GLN A 374 12.52 -12.53 3.19
C GLN A 374 11.84 -11.37 2.45
N THR A 375 12.22 -11.13 1.19
CA THR A 375 11.59 -10.11 0.34
C THR A 375 10.24 -10.61 -0.17
N CYS A 376 10.15 -11.89 -0.51
CA CYS A 376 8.88 -12.53 -0.76
C CYS A 376 8.68 -13.76 0.13
N ILE A 377 7.58 -13.73 0.87
CA ILE A 377 7.17 -14.76 1.81
C ILE A 377 5.83 -15.32 1.33
N ALA A 378 5.79 -16.61 1.00
CA ALA A 378 4.55 -17.30 0.65
C ALA A 378 4.32 -18.46 1.64
N GLU A 379 3.39 -18.31 2.57
CA GLU A 379 3.19 -19.27 3.67
C GLU A 379 2.09 -20.30 3.39
N SER A 380 1.08 -19.94 2.60
CA SER A 380 -0.12 -20.77 2.38
C SER A 380 -0.71 -20.60 0.97
N LEU A 381 0.14 -20.28 -0.01
CA LEU A 381 -0.26 -20.19 -1.40
C LEU A 381 -0.61 -21.56 -1.97
N ARG A 382 -1.74 -21.64 -2.67
CA ARG A 382 -2.17 -22.83 -3.41
C ARG A 382 -1.99 -22.62 -4.91
N ASP A 383 -1.55 -23.65 -5.61
CA ASP A 383 -1.36 -23.61 -7.07
C ASP A 383 -2.67 -23.69 -7.88
N THR A 384 -3.80 -23.80 -7.18
CA THR A 384 -5.14 -23.90 -7.78
C THR A 384 -6.14 -23.04 -7.02
N CYS A 385 -6.74 -22.11 -7.76
CA CYS A 385 -8.05 -21.56 -7.48
C CYS A 385 -9.13 -22.48 -8.08
#